data_AF-A0A7S3CR63-F1
#
_entry.id   AF-A0A7S3CR63-F1
#
_cell.length_a   1.000
_cell.length_b   1.000
_cell.length_c   1.000
_cell.angle_alpha   90.00
_cell.angle_beta   90.00
_cell.angle_gamma   90.00
#
_symmetry.space_group_name_H-M   'P 1'
#
loop_
_entity.id
_entity.type
_entity.pdbx_description
1 polymer ?
#
loop_
_entity_poly.entity_id
_entity_poly.type
_entity_poly.pdbx_seq_one_letter_code
_entity_poly.pdbx_strand_id
1 'polypeptide(L)'
;MMDAFLTKRQQFLHEEYWNSHMKEEILKSDSDFKDSANDIYFEEKDKFWVPVRKYNEEEETHVGTGEILCSIQILTKRDAEKFPQGEGRAEPNSDPFLPEPEGRIKLSINPFDMLRQIIPAAMWRKIFLSICCGLCIFLCVMMAPMIFSNLVSKILFG
;
A
#
# COMPACT_ATOMS: atom_id res chain seq x y z
N MET A 1 -24.08 -5.10 -26.02
CA MET A 1 -23.95 -3.96 -25.07
C MET A 1 -25.14 -2.98 -25.05
N MET A 2 -26.24 -3.28 -25.76
CA MET A 2 -27.51 -2.52 -25.67
C MET A 2 -28.31 -2.88 -24.40
N ASP A 3 -28.04 -4.06 -23.83
CA ASP A 3 -28.86 -4.66 -22.76
C ASP A 3 -28.72 -3.95 -21.42
N ALA A 4 -27.54 -3.45 -21.06
CA ALA A 4 -27.36 -2.63 -19.85
C ALA A 4 -28.21 -1.34 -19.93
N PHE A 5 -28.31 -0.73 -21.12
CA PHE A 5 -29.14 0.45 -21.35
C PHE A 5 -30.64 0.14 -21.24
N LEU A 6 -31.09 -0.99 -21.78
CA LEU A 6 -32.50 -1.40 -21.77
C LEU A 6 -32.96 -1.93 -20.40
N THR A 7 -32.14 -2.73 -19.74
CA THR A 7 -32.48 -3.36 -18.45
C THR A 7 -32.26 -2.44 -17.26
N LYS A 8 -31.50 -1.34 -17.44
CA LYS A 8 -31.06 -0.43 -16.37
C LYS A 8 -30.38 -1.19 -15.21
N ARG A 9 -29.73 -2.31 -15.53
CA ARG A 9 -28.99 -3.14 -14.58
C ARG A 9 -27.52 -3.11 -14.94
N GLN A 10 -26.69 -3.17 -13.90
CA GLN A 10 -25.26 -3.39 -14.05
C GLN A 10 -24.99 -4.76 -14.67
N GLN A 11 -23.99 -4.83 -15.55
CA GLN A 11 -23.57 -6.06 -16.20
C GLN A 11 -22.07 -6.25 -15.99
N PHE A 12 -21.69 -7.48 -15.64
CA PHE A 12 -20.29 -7.88 -15.47
C PHE A 12 -19.83 -8.63 -16.71
N LEU A 13 -18.54 -8.50 -17.03
CA LEU A 13 -17.91 -9.36 -18.00
C LEU A 13 -17.74 -10.75 -17.39
N HIS A 14 -18.46 -11.73 -17.92
CA HIS A 14 -18.39 -13.11 -17.48
C HIS A 14 -17.51 -13.97 -18.38
N GLU A 15 -16.92 -15.01 -17.80
CA GLU A 15 -16.13 -16.02 -18.52
C GLU A 15 -16.89 -16.62 -19.72
N GLU A 16 -18.17 -16.93 -19.54
CA GLU A 16 -19.02 -17.48 -20.62
C GLU A 16 -19.12 -16.53 -21.80
N TYR A 17 -19.31 -15.23 -21.54
CA TYR A 17 -19.40 -14.21 -22.59
C TYR A 17 -18.05 -13.98 -23.28
N TRP A 18 -16.96 -14.01 -22.49
CA TRP A 18 -15.60 -13.92 -23.00
C TRP A 18 -15.30 -15.03 -24.02
N ASN A 19 -15.52 -16.27 -23.61
CA ASN A 19 -15.18 -17.44 -24.42
C ASN A 19 -16.08 -17.59 -25.66
N SER A 20 -17.35 -17.18 -25.57
CA SER A 20 -18.32 -17.37 -26.67
C SER A 20 -18.30 -16.26 -27.72
N HIS A 21 -18.02 -15.01 -27.34
CA HIS A 21 -18.15 -13.87 -28.27
C HIS A 21 -16.91 -12.99 -28.28
N MET A 22 -16.50 -12.48 -27.12
CA MET A 22 -15.50 -11.40 -27.04
C MET A 22 -14.11 -11.84 -27.49
N LYS A 23 -13.68 -13.06 -27.11
CA LYS A 23 -12.36 -13.59 -27.49
C LYS A 23 -12.23 -13.73 -29.01
N GLU A 24 -13.28 -14.23 -29.67
CA GLU A 24 -13.27 -14.37 -31.13
C GLU A 24 -13.24 -13.02 -31.85
N GLU A 25 -13.97 -12.03 -31.35
CA GLU A 25 -13.98 -10.68 -31.93
C GLU A 25 -12.61 -10.01 -31.82
N ILE A 26 -11.94 -10.16 -30.67
CA ILE A 26 -10.59 -9.60 -30.47
C ILE A 26 -9.58 -10.29 -31.39
N LEU A 27 -9.64 -11.61 -31.52
CA LEU A 27 -8.76 -12.36 -32.43
C LEU A 27 -9.00 -12.01 -33.91
N LYS A 28 -10.23 -11.64 -34.29
CA LYS A 28 -10.56 -11.18 -35.65
C LYS A 28 -10.16 -9.72 -35.89
N SER A 29 -10.09 -8.89 -34.84
CA SER A 29 -9.68 -7.49 -34.93
C SER A 29 -8.23 -7.35 -35.39
N ASP A 30 -7.87 -6.27 -36.08
CA ASP A 30 -6.47 -5.99 -36.48
C ASP A 30 -5.70 -5.21 -35.42
N SER A 31 -5.75 -5.68 -34.17
CA SER A 31 -5.04 -5.05 -33.06
C SER A 31 -3.75 -5.79 -32.72
N ASP A 32 -2.73 -5.05 -32.27
CA ASP A 32 -1.47 -5.62 -31.76
C ASP A 32 -1.69 -6.51 -30.51
N PHE A 33 -2.89 -6.46 -29.93
CA PHE A 33 -3.29 -7.17 -28.71
C PHE A 33 -3.93 -8.54 -28.98
N LYS A 34 -4.03 -8.98 -30.25
CA LYS A 34 -4.61 -10.28 -30.62
C LYS A 34 -4.00 -11.45 -29.83
N ASP A 35 -2.68 -11.47 -29.70
CA ASP A 35 -1.97 -12.55 -29.03
C ASP A 35 -2.27 -12.58 -27.53
N SER A 36 -2.48 -11.42 -26.91
CA SER A 36 -2.80 -11.29 -25.48
C SER A 36 -4.17 -11.85 -25.13
N ALA A 37 -5.10 -11.96 -26.07
CA ALA A 37 -6.44 -12.51 -25.81
C ALA A 37 -6.41 -14.01 -25.46
N ASN A 38 -5.38 -14.75 -25.90
CA ASN A 38 -5.24 -16.17 -25.58
C ASN A 38 -4.68 -16.41 -24.18
N ASP A 39 -3.91 -15.46 -23.67
CA ASP A 39 -3.26 -15.57 -22.37
C ASP A 39 -4.16 -15.15 -21.21
N ILE A 40 -5.31 -14.54 -21.50
CA ILE A 40 -6.30 -14.17 -20.47
C ILE A 40 -7.03 -15.42 -20.00
N TYR A 41 -6.98 -15.66 -18.69
CA TYR A 41 -7.73 -16.72 -18.02
C TYR A 41 -8.55 -16.17 -16.86
N PHE A 42 -9.71 -16.78 -16.60
CA PHE A 42 -10.61 -16.41 -15.53
C PHE A 42 -10.28 -17.21 -14.27
N GLU A 43 -10.13 -16.52 -13.14
CA GLU A 43 -9.96 -17.16 -11.82
C GLU A 43 -11.33 -17.42 -11.18
N GLU A 44 -12.24 -16.45 -11.33
CA GLU A 44 -13.62 -16.51 -10.88
C GLU A 44 -14.54 -16.11 -12.05
N LYS A 45 -15.87 -16.18 -11.84
CA LYS A 45 -16.85 -15.92 -12.90
C LYS A 45 -16.72 -14.53 -13.54
N ASP A 46 -16.22 -13.54 -12.81
CA ASP A 46 -16.15 -12.12 -13.17
C ASP A 46 -14.75 -11.49 -12.99
N LYS A 47 -13.75 -12.30 -12.61
CA LYS A 47 -12.36 -11.85 -12.42
C LYS A 47 -11.42 -12.64 -13.32
N PHE A 48 -10.56 -11.93 -14.02
CA PHE A 48 -9.64 -12.50 -14.99
C PHE A 48 -8.25 -11.88 -14.89
N TRP A 49 -7.23 -12.71 -15.15
CA TRP A 49 -5.84 -12.30 -15.15
C TRP A 49 -5.44 -11.78 -16.51
N VAL A 50 -4.77 -10.62 -16.51
CA VAL A 50 -4.22 -9.98 -17.70
C VAL A 50 -2.70 -9.96 -17.59
N PRO A 51 -1.96 -10.62 -18.49
CA PRO A 51 -0.50 -10.62 -18.44
C PRO A 51 0.06 -9.25 -18.80
N VAL A 52 1.02 -8.78 -18.00
CA VAL A 52 1.76 -7.54 -18.24
C VAL A 52 3.07 -7.89 -18.93
N ARG A 53 3.26 -7.32 -20.11
CA ARG A 53 4.47 -7.51 -20.90
C ARG A 53 5.26 -6.21 -20.95
N LYS A 54 6.53 -6.25 -20.55
CA LYS A 54 7.46 -5.13 -20.69
C LYS A 54 8.31 -5.37 -21.93
N TYR A 55 8.48 -4.34 -22.76
CA TYR A 55 9.42 -4.40 -23.86
C TYR A 55 10.86 -4.37 -23.31
N ASN A 56 11.67 -5.35 -23.69
CA ASN A 56 13.10 -5.39 -23.40
C ASN A 56 13.87 -5.00 -24.68
N GLU A 57 14.59 -3.88 -24.62
CA GLU A 57 15.36 -3.36 -25.75
C GLU A 57 16.56 -4.25 -26.12
N GLU A 58 17.13 -4.99 -25.16
CA GLU A 58 18.33 -5.81 -25.40
C GLU A 58 18.03 -7.09 -26.18
N GLU A 59 16.86 -7.68 -25.94
CA GLU A 59 16.42 -8.94 -26.55
C GLU A 59 15.38 -8.72 -27.66
N GLU A 60 15.07 -7.46 -27.99
CA GLU A 60 14.00 -7.03 -28.92
C GLU A 60 12.66 -7.76 -28.72
N THR A 61 12.38 -8.20 -27.49
CA THR A 61 11.24 -9.06 -27.16
C THR A 61 10.47 -8.52 -25.96
N HIS A 62 9.19 -8.92 -25.90
CA HIS A 62 8.31 -8.61 -24.78
C HIS A 62 8.47 -9.67 -23.70
N VAL A 63 8.97 -9.27 -22.52
CA VAL A 63 9.15 -10.16 -21.36
C VAL A 63 7.97 -10.00 -20.40
N GLY A 64 7.38 -11.12 -19.98
CA GLY A 64 6.31 -11.15 -18.97
C GLY A 64 6.83 -10.67 -17.61
N THR A 65 6.23 -9.60 -17.06
CA THR A 65 6.67 -8.95 -15.81
C THR A 65 5.68 -9.18 -14.66
N GLY A 66 4.62 -9.96 -14.89
CA GLY A 66 3.58 -10.28 -13.92
C GLY A 66 2.19 -10.30 -14.56
N GLU A 67 1.17 -10.47 -13.73
CA GLU A 67 -0.22 -10.52 -14.15
C GLU A 67 -1.05 -9.57 -13.27
N ILE A 68 -2.10 -8.97 -13.84
CA ILE A 68 -3.03 -8.09 -13.12
C ILE A 68 -4.39 -8.77 -13.08
N LEU A 69 -4.94 -8.92 -11.88
CA LEU A 69 -6.32 -9.37 -11.70
C LEU A 69 -7.27 -8.21 -11.96
N CYS A 70 -8.11 -8.36 -12.98
CA CYS A 70 -9.06 -7.36 -13.44
C CYS A 70 -10.49 -7.88 -13.33
N SER A 71 -11.44 -6.96 -13.11
CA SER A 71 -12.86 -7.19 -13.29
C SER A 71 -13.45 -5.98 -14.03
N ILE A 72 -14.27 -6.25 -15.05
CA ILE A 72 -14.87 -5.21 -15.88
C ILE A 72 -16.38 -5.22 -15.66
N GLN A 73 -16.91 -4.06 -15.32
CA GLN A 73 -18.34 -3.85 -15.12
C GLN A 73 -18.84 -2.66 -15.92
N ILE A 74 -20.00 -2.82 -16.54
CA ILE A 74 -20.74 -1.75 -17.20
C ILE A 74 -21.83 -1.26 -16.24
N LEU A 75 -21.75 0.01 -15.89
CA LEU A 75 -22.67 0.69 -14.98
C LEU A 75 -23.68 1.55 -15.75
N THR A 76 -24.83 1.80 -15.12
CA THR A 76 -25.76 2.81 -15.65
C THR A 76 -25.22 4.21 -15.36
N LYS A 77 -25.57 5.19 -16.20
CA LYS A 77 -25.17 6.59 -16.00
C LYS A 77 -25.53 7.11 -14.61
N ARG A 78 -26.71 6.74 -14.10
CA ARG A 78 -27.18 7.15 -12.77
C ARG A 78 -26.28 6.61 -11.65
N ASP A 79 -25.84 5.36 -11.76
CA ASP A 79 -24.99 4.74 -10.73
C ASP A 79 -23.56 5.27 -10.82
N ALA A 80 -23.06 5.49 -12.04
CA ALA A 80 -21.74 6.10 -12.28
C ALA A 80 -21.64 7.53 -11.75
N GLU A 81 -22.71 8.35 -11.88
CA GLU A 81 -22.75 9.71 -11.32
C GLU A 81 -22.86 9.72 -9.79
N LYS A 82 -23.46 8.69 -9.19
CA LYS A 82 -23.60 8.58 -7.73
C LYS A 82 -22.30 8.15 -7.06
N PHE A 83 -21.51 7.31 -7.74
CA PHE A 83 -20.25 6.77 -7.26
C PHE A 83 -19.14 7.04 -8.28
N PRO A 84 -18.67 8.29 -8.39
CA PRO A 84 -17.62 8.64 -9.34
C PRO A 84 -16.33 7.90 -8.98
N GLN A 85 -15.89 7.03 -9.89
CA GLN A 85 -14.62 6.32 -9.74
C GLN A 85 -13.46 7.23 -10.18
N GLY A 86 -12.35 7.24 -9.42
CA GLY A 86 -11.15 8.01 -9.76
C GLY A 86 -10.99 9.36 -9.04
N GLU A 87 -11.97 9.80 -8.22
CA GLU A 87 -11.83 10.99 -7.36
C GLU A 87 -11.00 10.73 -6.09
N GLY A 88 -10.48 9.51 -5.92
CA GLY A 88 -9.67 9.12 -4.77
C GLY A 88 -10.51 8.93 -3.51
N ARG A 89 -9.99 9.36 -2.35
CA ARG A 89 -10.65 9.24 -1.04
C ARG A 89 -11.66 10.35 -0.75
N ALA A 90 -12.00 11.18 -1.74
CA ALA A 90 -13.01 12.22 -1.56
C ALA A 90 -14.37 11.58 -1.27
N GLU A 91 -15.19 12.23 -0.44
CA GLU A 91 -16.58 11.80 -0.29
C GLU A 91 -17.30 11.99 -1.63
N PRO A 92 -18.05 10.99 -2.15
CA PRO A 92 -18.52 9.78 -1.47
C PRO A 92 -17.60 8.54 -1.66
N ASN A 93 -16.76 8.23 -0.66
CA ASN A 93 -15.92 7.02 -0.61
C ASN A 93 -16.74 5.84 -0.07
N SER A 94 -17.74 5.39 -0.83
CA SER A 94 -18.65 4.32 -0.39
C SER A 94 -18.39 2.97 -1.05
N ASP A 95 -17.83 2.94 -2.27
CA ASP A 95 -17.69 1.70 -3.03
C ASP A 95 -16.51 1.73 -4.05
N PRO A 96 -15.41 1.00 -3.81
CA PRO A 96 -15.03 0.31 -2.57
C PRO A 96 -14.50 1.31 -1.52
N PHE A 97 -14.87 1.13 -0.24
CA PHE A 97 -14.35 1.97 0.84
C PHE A 97 -12.84 1.84 0.96
N LEU A 98 -12.12 2.90 0.59
CA LEU A 98 -10.67 2.98 0.73
C LEU A 98 -10.35 3.53 2.12
N PRO A 99 -9.78 2.72 3.04
CA PRO A 99 -9.38 3.22 4.35
C PRO A 99 -8.28 4.27 4.22
N GLU A 100 -8.12 5.04 5.29
CA GLU A 100 -7.01 5.97 5.41
C GLU A 100 -5.66 5.24 5.23
N PRO A 101 -4.64 5.90 4.66
CA PRO A 101 -3.35 5.26 4.44
C PRO A 101 -2.65 5.07 5.80
N GLU A 102 -2.53 3.82 6.23
CA GLU A 102 -1.71 3.50 7.39
C GLU A 102 -0.21 3.55 7.03
N GLY A 103 0.62 3.98 7.98
CA GLY A 103 2.09 3.93 7.83
C GLY A 103 2.74 5.04 6.99
N ARG A 104 2.00 6.05 6.54
CA ARG A 104 2.61 7.23 5.89
C ARG A 104 3.19 8.20 6.93
N ILE A 105 4.41 8.68 6.68
CA ILE A 105 5.06 9.70 7.51
C ILE A 105 4.24 11.00 7.44
N LYS A 106 3.69 11.42 8.58
CA LYS A 106 3.08 12.72 8.80
C LYS A 106 4.19 13.69 9.19
N LEU A 107 4.49 14.65 8.30
CA LEU A 107 5.41 15.73 8.59
C LEU A 107 4.79 16.63 9.67
N SER A 108 5.32 16.52 10.89
CA SER A 108 4.94 17.35 12.03
C SER A 108 6.05 18.35 12.30
N ILE A 109 5.70 19.57 12.72
CA ILE A 109 6.68 20.56 13.19
C ILE A 109 7.34 20.08 14.49
N ASN A 110 6.70 19.17 15.22
CA ASN A 110 7.26 18.58 16.42
C ASN A 110 8.32 17.51 16.07
N PRO A 111 9.62 17.75 16.37
CA PRO A 111 10.69 16.82 16.03
C PRO A 111 10.55 15.48 16.77
N PHE A 112 9.92 15.44 17.94
CA PHE A 112 9.70 14.20 18.70
C PHE A 112 8.66 13.28 18.04
N ASP A 113 7.63 13.87 17.42
CA ASP A 113 6.62 13.09 16.70
C ASP A 113 7.15 12.54 15.38
N MET A 114 8.11 13.24 14.76
CA MET A 114 8.82 12.72 13.58
C MET A 114 9.77 11.57 13.94
N LEU A 115 10.54 11.71 15.03
CA LEU A 115 11.42 10.63 15.49
C LEU A 115 10.63 9.36 15.83
N ARG A 116 9.45 9.49 16.44
CA ARG A 116 8.57 8.36 16.75
C ARG A 116 8.08 7.60 15.52
N GLN A 117 7.92 8.28 14.40
CA GLN A 117 7.49 7.67 13.14
C GLN A 117 8.63 6.95 12.41
N ILE A 118 9.88 7.40 12.60
CA ILE A 118 11.05 6.82 11.94
C ILE A 118 11.60 5.63 12.72
N ILE A 119 11.57 5.70 14.05
CA ILE A 119 12.17 4.68 14.91
C ILE A 119 11.13 3.60 15.25
N PRO A 120 11.38 2.33 14.93
CA PRO A 120 10.47 1.23 15.28
C PRO A 120 10.23 1.15 16.79
N ALA A 121 9.01 0.82 17.21
CA ALA A 121 8.60 0.73 18.63
C ALA A 121 9.54 -0.16 19.48
N ALA A 122 10.11 -1.21 18.88
CA ALA A 122 11.05 -2.10 19.55
C ALA A 122 12.38 -1.42 19.93
N MET A 123 12.82 -0.42 19.15
CA MET A 123 14.08 0.30 19.34
C MET A 123 13.96 1.38 20.43
N TRP A 124 12.78 2.00 20.58
CA TRP A 124 12.51 2.97 21.63
C TRP A 124 12.81 2.45 23.04
N ARG A 125 12.44 1.20 23.33
CA ARG A 125 12.73 0.58 24.65
C ARG A 125 14.24 0.54 24.95
N LYS A 126 15.05 0.22 23.93
CA LYS A 126 16.52 0.17 24.07
C LYS A 126 17.10 1.56 24.28
N ILE A 127 16.58 2.57 23.58
CA ILE A 127 16.99 3.97 23.73
C ILE A 127 16.68 4.47 25.14
N PHE A 128 15.46 4.26 25.64
CA PHE A 128 15.09 4.68 27.00
C PHE A 128 15.93 4.00 28.07
N LEU A 129 16.20 2.70 27.93
CA LEU A 129 17.05 1.97 28.88
C LEU A 129 18.49 2.49 28.85
N SER A 130 19.04 2.73 27.65
CA SER A 130 20.38 3.30 27.48
C SER A 130 20.51 4.69 28.12
N ILE A 131 19.53 5.57 27.89
CA ILE A 131 19.48 6.91 28.48
C ILE A 131 19.38 6.83 30.01
N CYS A 132 18.54 5.95 30.55
CA CYS A 132 18.39 5.74 31.99
C CYS A 132 19.71 5.28 32.63
N CYS A 133 20.36 4.26 32.07
CA CYS A 133 21.65 3.77 32.54
C CYS A 133 22.74 4.85 32.46
N GLY A 134 22.78 5.62 31.36
CA GLY A 134 23.72 6.73 31.19
C GLY A 134 23.51 7.84 32.23
N LEU A 135 22.26 8.20 32.52
CA LEU A 135 21.92 9.17 33.56
C LEU A 135 22.34 8.68 34.95
N CYS A 136 22.11 7.41 35.29
CA CYS A 136 22.56 6.85 36.57
C CYS A 136 24.08 6.92 36.74
N ILE A 137 24.84 6.57 35.69
CA ILE A 137 26.31 6.66 35.72
C ILE A 137 26.76 8.11 35.88
N PHE A 138 26.14 9.04 35.13
CA PHE A 138 26.44 10.47 35.23
C PHE A 138 26.21 11.01 36.65
N LEU A 139 25.08 10.65 37.28
CA LEU A 139 24.79 11.04 38.66
C LEU A 139 25.80 10.47 39.65
N CYS A 140 26.19 9.19 39.53
CA CYS A 140 27.21 8.58 40.37
C CYS A 140 28.57 9.30 40.27
N VAL A 141 28.98 9.69 39.06
CA VAL A 141 30.24 10.43 38.84
C VAL A 141 30.18 11.82 39.48
N MET A 142 29.05 12.53 39.37
CA MET A 142 28.87 13.85 39.99
C MET A 142 28.82 13.78 41.53
N MET A 143 28.30 12.70 42.10
CA MET A 143 28.22 12.51 43.55
C MET A 143 29.53 11.98 44.17
N ALA A 144 30.39 11.31 43.39
CA ALA A 144 31.62 10.73 43.89
C ALA A 144 32.55 11.74 44.62
N PRO A 145 32.84 12.96 44.10
CA PRO A 145 33.68 13.93 44.78
C PRO A 145 33.11 14.37 46.14
N MET A 146 31.78 14.51 46.23
CA MET A 146 31.08 14.90 47.46
C MET A 146 31.16 13.78 48.52
N ILE A 147 31.05 12.53 48.09
CA ILE A 147 31.18 11.36 48.98
C ILE A 147 32.62 11.21 49.46
N PHE A 148 33.62 11.32 48.56
CA PHE A 148 35.04 11.25 48.91
C PHE A 148 35.45 12.37 49.87
N SER A 149 34.99 13.61 49.63
CA SER A 149 35.27 14.76 50.51
C SER A 149 34.73 14.53 51.93
N ASN A 150 33.50 14.03 52.06
CA ASN A 150 32.89 13.71 53.35
C ASN A 150 33.58 12.54 54.07
N LEU A 151 34.06 11.54 53.33
CA LEU A 151 34.79 10.41 53.91
C LEU A 151 36.15 10.84 54.45
N VAL A 152 36.90 11.64 53.70
CA VAL A 152 38.20 12.19 54.13
C VAL A 152 38.04 13.10 55.35
N SER A 153 37.00 13.94 55.37
CA SER A 153 36.69 14.80 56.52
C SER A 153 36.41 13.98 57.78
N LYS A 154 35.67 12.87 57.69
CA LYS A 154 35.41 11.98 58.83
C LYS A 154 36.65 11.22 59.32
N ILE A 155 37.60 10.91 58.45
CA ILE A 155 38.85 10.22 58.83
C ILE A 155 39.85 11.20 59.46
N LEU A 156 39.87 12.46 59.01
CA LEU A 156 40.79 13.47 59.52
C LEU A 156 40.30 14.18 60.78
N PHE A 157 38.99 14.34 60.95
CA PHE A 157 38.38 15.09 62.06
C PHE A 157 37.48 14.24 62.98
N GLY A 158 37.43 12.92 62.76
CA GLY A 158 36.72 11.95 63.60
C GLY A 158 37.64 11.19 64.54
#